data_AF-A0A357N7Z1-F1
#
_entry.id   AF-A0A357N7Z1-F1
#
_cell.length_a   1.000
_cell.length_b   1.000
_cell.length_c   1.000
_cell.angle_alpha   90.00
_cell.angle_beta   90.00
_cell.angle_gamma   90.00
#
_symmetry.space_group_name_H-M   'P 1'
#
loop_
_entity.id
_entity.type
_entity.pdbx_description
1 polymer ?
#
loop_
_entity_poly.entity_id
_entity_poly.type
_entity_poly.pdbx_seq_one_letter_code
_entity_poly.pdbx_strand_id
1 'polypeptide(L)'
;MLKFLRINANQKTVIFEEVKEEYKLCGGRGLIAKLLNDEVDPACNALGPGNKLIICGGLLNGTVATTSGRLSFGGKSPLTGTAKEANVGGTGGG
;
A
#
# COMPACT_ATOMS: atom_id res chain seq x y z
N MET A 1 -10.09 -3.51 14.88
CA MET A 1 -9.03 -2.48 14.93
C MET A 1 -8.16 -2.63 13.69
N LEU A 2 -7.99 -1.57 12.90
CA LEU A 2 -7.20 -1.60 11.66
C LEU A 2 -5.70 -1.58 11.99
N LYS A 3 -4.93 -2.45 11.35
CA LYS A 3 -3.48 -2.57 11.55
C LYS A 3 -2.76 -2.68 10.22
N PHE A 4 -1.56 -2.10 10.14
CA PHE A 4 -0.61 -2.41 9.08
C PHE A 4 0.31 -3.54 9.51
N LEU A 5 0.60 -4.45 8.58
CA LEU A 5 1.72 -5.38 8.70
C LEU A 5 2.94 -4.72 8.05
N ARG A 6 3.90 -4.27 8.85
CA ARG A 6 5.15 -3.67 8.37
C ARG A 6 6.22 -4.75 8.32
N ILE A 7 6.83 -4.91 7.16
CA ILE A 7 7.90 -5.87 6.92
C ILE A 7 9.14 -5.10 6.49
N ASN A 8 10.26 -5.29 7.21
CA ASN A 8 11.56 -4.80 6.78
C ASN A 8 12.45 -5.99 6.42
N ALA A 9 12.68 -6.21 5.12
CA ALA A 9 13.47 -7.33 4.63
C ALA A 9 14.95 -7.24 5.01
N ASN A 10 15.51 -6.02 5.13
CA ASN A 10 16.92 -5.82 5.50
C ASN A 10 17.16 -6.19 6.96
N GLN A 11 16.23 -5.83 7.85
CA GLN A 11 16.31 -6.13 9.28
C GLN A 11 15.64 -7.46 9.66
N LYS A 12 14.95 -8.10 8.72
CA LYS A 12 14.14 -9.32 8.93
C LYS A 12 13.10 -9.15 10.05
N THR A 13 12.49 -7.97 10.14
CA THR A 13 11.47 -7.66 11.15
C THR A 13 10.08 -7.65 10.55
N VAL A 14 9.12 -8.08 11.37
CA VAL A 14 7.70 -8.09 11.06
C VAL A 14 6.96 -7.54 12.28
N ILE A 15 6.29 -6.42 12.11
CA ILE A 15 5.55 -5.77 13.21
C ILE A 15 4.14 -5.40 12.76
N PHE A 16 3.21 -5.44 13.70
CA PHE A 16 1.89 -4.84 13.52
C PHE A 16 1.89 -3.42 14.08
N GLU A 17 1.48 -2.46 13.26
CA GLU A 17 1.36 -1.06 13.60
C GLU A 17 -0.11 -0.65 13.56
N GLU A 18 -0.57 0.16 14.52
CA GLU A 18 -1.91 0.72 14.47
C GLU A 18 -2.03 1.75 13.35
N VAL A 19 -3.15 1.70 12.63
CA VAL A 19 -3.40 2.65 11.53
C VAL A 19 -3.78 4.01 12.11
N LYS A 20 -2.99 5.03 11.80
CA LYS A 20 -3.27 6.44 12.12
C LYS A 20 -4.63 6.88 11.59
N GLU A 21 -5.31 7.79 12.29
CA GLU A 21 -6.65 8.27 11.91
C GLU A 21 -6.73 8.75 10.46
N GLU A 22 -5.73 9.50 10.01
CA GLU A 22 -5.65 10.06 8.66
C GLU A 22 -5.64 9.00 7.54
N TYR A 23 -5.31 7.74 7.85
CA TYR A 23 -5.29 6.63 6.90
C TYR A 23 -6.54 5.76 6.96
N LYS A 24 -7.38 5.88 8.00
CA LYS A 24 -8.49 4.93 8.24
C LYS A 24 -9.59 5.00 7.19
N LEU A 25 -9.77 6.17 6.56
CA LEU A 25 -10.74 6.36 5.48
C LEU A 25 -10.10 6.24 4.09
N CYS A 26 -8.84 5.81 4.02
CA CYS A 26 -8.16 5.53 2.77
C CYS A 26 -8.21 4.04 2.42
N GLY A 27 -8.10 3.73 1.14
CA GLY A 27 -7.92 2.38 0.62
C GLY A 27 -7.34 2.41 -0.79
N GLY A 28 -6.86 1.26 -1.25
CA GLY A 28 -6.28 1.09 -2.57
C GLY A 28 -5.28 2.20 -2.95
N ARG A 29 -5.48 2.80 -4.12
CA ARG A 29 -4.67 3.91 -4.63
C ARG A 29 -4.54 5.09 -3.67
N GLY A 30 -5.62 5.47 -2.98
CA GLY A 30 -5.61 6.62 -2.08
C GLY A 30 -4.67 6.39 -0.90
N LEU A 31 -4.73 5.20 -0.30
CA LEU A 31 -3.84 4.82 0.79
C LEU A 31 -2.38 4.73 0.32
N ILE A 32 -2.14 4.11 -0.84
CA ILE A 32 -0.80 4.02 -1.44
C ILE A 32 -0.20 5.41 -1.66
N ALA A 33 -0.93 6.32 -2.31
CA ALA A 33 -0.43 7.65 -2.61
C ALA A 33 -0.07 8.41 -1.33
N LYS A 34 -0.91 8.30 -0.29
CA LYS A 34 -0.69 8.95 0.99
C LYS A 34 0.56 8.40 1.70
N LEU A 35 0.69 7.08 1.79
CA LEU A 35 1.87 6.43 2.38
C LEU A 35 3.16 6.72 1.62
N LEU A 36 3.12 6.78 0.28
CA LEU A 36 4.30 7.17 -0.51
C LEU A 36 4.69 8.62 -0.23
N ASN A 37 3.73 9.54 -0.17
CA ASN A 37 4.00 10.93 0.14
C ASN A 37 4.58 11.11 1.55
N ASP A 38 4.08 10.36 2.53
CA ASP A 38 4.44 10.56 3.93
C ASP A 38 5.71 9.79 4.32
N GLU A 39 6.06 8.70 3.61
CA GLU A 39 7.09 7.77 4.07
C GLU A 39 8.19 7.41 3.06
N VAL A 40 8.11 7.87 1.80
CA VAL A 40 9.10 7.56 0.76
C VAL A 40 9.75 8.85 0.27
N ASP A 41 11.08 8.91 0.33
CA ASP A 41 11.83 10.03 -0.23
C ASP A 41 11.64 10.08 -1.76
N PRO A 42 11.08 11.16 -2.33
CA PRO A 42 10.88 11.27 -3.77
C PRO A 42 12.19 11.24 -4.57
N ALA A 43 13.34 11.51 -3.95
CA ALA A 43 14.66 11.41 -4.59
C ALA A 43 15.26 9.99 -4.56
N CYS A 44 14.67 9.04 -3.82
CA CYS A 44 15.25 7.69 -3.67
C CYS A 44 15.31 6.93 -4.99
N ASN A 45 16.24 5.99 -5.13
CA ASN A 45 16.21 5.04 -6.25
C ASN A 45 14.97 4.13 -6.13
N ALA A 46 14.20 3.98 -7.21
CA ALA A 46 12.99 3.16 -7.24
C ALA A 46 13.26 1.66 -7.00
N LEU A 47 14.44 1.16 -7.33
CA LEU A 47 14.87 -0.22 -7.02
C LEU A 47 15.72 -0.30 -5.75
N GLY A 48 15.92 0.84 -5.06
CA GLY A 48 16.72 0.92 -3.86
C GLY A 48 15.91 0.67 -2.57
N PRO A 49 16.59 0.50 -1.43
CA PRO A 49 15.97 0.21 -0.14
C PRO A 49 15.14 1.36 0.44
N GLY A 50 15.22 2.56 -0.15
CA GLY A 50 14.38 3.71 0.23
C GLY A 50 12.96 3.67 -0.33
N ASN A 51 12.70 2.82 -1.35
CA ASN A 51 11.36 2.64 -1.88
C ASN A 51 10.55 1.64 -1.03
N LYS A 52 9.22 1.75 -1.06
CA LYS A 52 8.31 0.83 -0.37
C LYS A 52 7.39 0.15 -1.39
N LEU A 53 7.22 -1.15 -1.24
CA LEU A 53 6.14 -1.90 -1.87
C LEU A 53 4.97 -1.96 -0.89
N ILE A 54 3.86 -1.35 -1.27
CA ILE A 54 2.65 -1.24 -0.46
C ILE A 54 1.58 -2.12 -1.10
N ILE A 55 0.95 -2.98 -0.30
CA ILE A 55 -0.15 -3.84 -0.71
C ILE A 55 -1.34 -3.52 0.18
N CYS A 56 -2.47 -3.17 -0.42
CA CYS A 56 -3.69 -2.90 0.34
C CYS A 56 -4.94 -3.23 -0.47
N GLY A 57 -6.00 -3.63 0.25
CA GLY A 57 -7.34 -3.68 -0.30
C GLY A 57 -7.93 -2.28 -0.55
N GLY A 58 -9.03 -2.23 -1.28
CA GLY A 58 -9.92 -1.07 -1.31
C GLY A 58 -10.64 -0.87 0.02
N LEU A 59 -11.19 0.34 0.23
CA LEU A 59 -11.89 0.70 1.47
C LEU A 59 -13.12 -0.19 1.74
N LEU A 60 -13.75 -0.69 0.68
CA LEU A 60 -14.96 -1.52 0.76
C LEU A 60 -14.67 -3.02 0.69
N ASN A 61 -13.40 -3.45 0.67
CA ASN A 61 -13.06 -4.87 0.69
C ASN A 61 -13.63 -5.54 1.95
N GLY A 62 -14.08 -6.80 1.80
CA GLY A 62 -14.70 -7.56 2.90
C GLY A 62 -16.14 -7.16 3.22
N THR A 63 -16.74 -6.24 2.46
CA THR A 63 -18.18 -5.93 2.53
C THR A 63 -18.97 -6.73 1.49
N VAL A 64 -20.31 -6.67 1.56
CA VAL A 64 -21.20 -7.27 0.56
C VAL A 64 -21.31 -6.46 -0.74
N ALA A 65 -20.57 -5.34 -0.85
CA ALA A 65 -20.59 -4.52 -2.06
C ALA A 65 -20.04 -5.32 -3.24
N THR A 66 -20.82 -5.37 -4.33
CA THR A 66 -20.43 -6.06 -5.56
C THR A 66 -19.15 -5.47 -6.14
N THR A 67 -18.26 -6.34 -6.65
CA THR A 67 -16.98 -5.97 -7.27
C THR A 67 -15.96 -5.26 -6.37
N SER A 68 -16.18 -5.24 -5.05
CA SER A 68 -15.32 -4.54 -4.09
C SER A 68 -14.00 -5.25 -3.77
N GLY A 69 -13.89 -6.57 -3.95
CA GLY A 69 -12.68 -7.37 -3.63
C GLY A 69 -11.49 -7.12 -4.55
N ARG A 70 -10.93 -5.90 -4.54
CA ARG A 70 -9.78 -5.50 -5.36
C ARG A 70 -8.54 -5.32 -4.49
N LEU A 71 -7.38 -5.75 -4.98
CA LEU A 71 -6.08 -5.44 -4.38
C LEU A 71 -5.35 -4.39 -5.18
N SER A 72 -4.62 -3.53 -4.48
CA SER A 72 -3.76 -2.50 -5.06
C SER A 72 -2.32 -2.72 -4.59
N PHE A 73 -1.39 -2.61 -5.53
CA PHE A 73 0.04 -2.72 -5.31
C PHE A 73 0.70 -1.42 -5.74
N GLY A 74 1.51 -0.81 -4.88
CA GLY A 74 2.07 0.51 -5.17
C GLY A 74 3.47 0.74 -4.63
N GLY A 75 4.13 1.73 -5.22
CA GLY A 75 5.52 2.09 -4.96
C GLY A 75 5.97 3.22 -5.89
N LYS A 76 7.21 3.69 -5.71
CA LYS A 76 7.89 4.46 -6.76
C LYS A 76 8.20 3.54 -7.93
N SER A 77 7.77 3.90 -9.13
CA SER A 77 7.97 3.09 -10.33
C SER A 77 9.39 3.21 -10.85
N PRO A 78 10.07 2.09 -11.18
CA PRO A 78 11.34 2.15 -11.90
C PRO A 78 11.18 2.58 -13.37
N LEU A 79 9.99 2.40 -13.95
CA LEU A 79 9.72 2.76 -15.34
C LEU A 79 9.49 4.27 -15.50
N THR A 80 8.67 4.86 -14.63
CA THR A 80 8.28 6.28 -14.76
C THR A 80 9.03 7.20 -13.81
N GLY A 81 9.70 6.66 -12.78
CA GLY A 81 10.34 7.45 -11.72
C GLY A 81 9.36 8.13 -10.75
N THR A 82 8.05 7.89 -10.90
CA THR A 82 6.98 8.54 -10.12
C THR A 82 6.18 7.53 -9.30
N ALA A 83 5.24 8.02 -8.47
CA ALA A 83 4.29 7.16 -7.79
C ALA A 83 3.45 6.34 -8.80
N LYS A 84 3.28 5.05 -8.53
CA LYS A 84 2.45 4.15 -9.34
C LYS A 84 1.64 3.22 -8.43
N GLU A 85 0.44 2.89 -8.90
CA GLU A 85 -0.41 1.84 -8.36
C GLU A 85 -0.88 0.93 -9.50
N ALA A 86 -0.94 -0.37 -9.22
CA ALA A 86 -1.44 -1.42 -10.08
C ALA A 86 -2.53 -2.23 -9.34
N ASN A 87 -3.65 -2.42 -10.03
CA ASN A 87 -4.85 -2.99 -9.45
C ASN A 87 -5.13 -4.39 -10.00
N VAL A 88 -5.58 -5.31 -9.14
CA VAL A 88 -5.96 -6.67 -9.53
C VAL A 88 -7.25 -7.08 -8.82
N GLY A 89 -8.07 -7.88 -9.50
CA GLY A 89 -9.26 -8.52 -8.92
C GLY A 89 -9.00 -9.97 -8.54
N GLY A 90 -10.07 -10.74 -8.41
CA GLY A 90 -10.01 -12.16 -8.04
C GLY A 90 -10.11 -12.36 -6.53
N THR A 91 -9.91 -13.61 -6.09
CA THR A 91 -10.14 -14.03 -4.70
C THR A 91 -9.10 -13.49 -3.71
N GLY A 92 -7.96 -12.97 -4.18
CA GLY A 92 -6.97 -12.38 -3.28
C GLY A 92 -7.47 -11.11 -2.57
N GLY A 93 -8.50 -10.45 -3.11
CA GLY A 93 -9.03 -9.19 -2.56
C GLY A 93 -10.26 -9.33 -1.66
N GLY A 94 -10.85 -10.52 -1.53
CA GLY A 94 -12.12 -10.74 -0.83
C GLY A 94 -12.22 -12.13 -0.23
#